data_AF-A0A1C3KIJ2-F1
#
_entry.id   AF-A0A1C3KIJ2-F1
#
_cell.length_a   1.000
_cell.length_b   1.000
_cell.length_c   1.000
_cell.angle_alpha   90.00
_cell.angle_beta   90.00
_cell.angle_gamma   90.00
#
_symmetry.space_group_name_H-M   'P 1'
#
loop_
_entity.id
_entity.type
_entity.pdbx_description
1 polymer ?
#
loop_
_entity_poly.entity_id
_entity_poly.type
_entity_poly.pdbx_seq_one_letter_code
_entity_poly.pdbx_strand_id
1 'polypeptide(L)'
;MNSLRISTAYNVVTSYKEYKSKLTSSNSSTDVMSIGTCQSFKYENINLSSGNFPDICSTAIKFLSHLKENPNNYRDDGCKYLFYSLYVDVLNRNTSIEHTLILLKKLNNIFNDDYDGMNELDSYINKMDENTSSNLVKLIDIYDMFDKFESESGSTTSIKKCTSDCVQMFISYLGECRKGYDYDFCYELKNFREKYNFFIEKVRTCEGEEHLLPPVEIFDTESMIIIPSVMIVVTAFIFPILYKFTAFGPWIRRSLGINKNIWENIEEETSHSIHTSEMVNTNTKKHIYNIAYNSS
;
A
#
# COMPACT_ATOMS: atom_id res chain seq x y z
N MET A 1 -9.56 18.25 2.87
CA MET A 1 -8.08 18.24 2.80
C MET A 1 -7.69 17.31 1.68
N ASN A 2 -7.12 17.84 0.59
CA ASN A 2 -6.63 17.00 -0.49
C ASN A 2 -5.24 16.48 -0.11
N SER A 3 -5.22 15.34 0.57
CA SER A 3 -4.02 14.51 0.67
C SER A 3 -3.62 14.08 -0.75
N LEU A 4 -2.35 14.22 -1.11
CA LEU A 4 -1.81 13.66 -2.36
C LEU A 4 -1.99 12.14 -2.31
N ARG A 5 -2.96 11.63 -3.06
CA ARG A 5 -3.21 10.18 -3.15
C ARG A 5 -2.00 9.51 -3.81
N ILE A 6 -1.47 8.48 -3.16
CA ILE A 6 -0.40 7.67 -3.72
C ILE A 6 -1.00 6.84 -4.85
N SER A 7 -0.29 6.75 -5.99
CA SER A 7 -0.69 5.88 -7.09
C SER A 7 -0.54 4.41 -6.68
N THR A 8 -1.61 3.63 -6.76
CA THR A 8 -1.64 2.20 -6.44
C THR A 8 -2.08 1.36 -7.63
N ALA A 9 -1.96 0.03 -7.53
CA ALA A 9 -2.55 -0.90 -8.48
C ALA A 9 -4.08 -0.74 -8.65
N TYR A 10 -4.74 -0.06 -7.71
CA TYR A 10 -6.20 0.07 -7.61
C TYR A 10 -6.70 1.50 -7.81
N ASN A 11 -5.94 2.35 -8.51
CA ASN A 11 -6.31 3.74 -8.80
C ASN A 11 -7.73 3.87 -9.38
N VAL A 12 -8.11 2.96 -10.28
CA VAL A 12 -9.46 2.83 -10.88
C VAL A 12 -10.61 2.88 -9.86
N VAL A 13 -10.41 2.46 -8.60
CA VAL A 13 -11.46 2.40 -7.57
C VAL A 13 -12.08 3.77 -7.29
N THR A 14 -11.34 4.88 -7.45
CA THR A 14 -11.92 6.23 -7.29
C THR A 14 -12.60 6.76 -8.54
N SER A 15 -12.23 6.26 -9.71
CA SER A 15 -12.72 6.71 -11.01
C SER A 15 -13.66 5.69 -11.68
N TYR A 16 -14.04 4.61 -11.00
CA TYR A 16 -14.85 3.54 -11.58
C TYR A 16 -16.18 4.03 -12.16
N LYS A 17 -16.82 5.04 -11.54
CA LYS A 17 -18.05 5.67 -12.07
C LYS A 17 -17.84 6.34 -13.42
N GLU A 18 -16.66 6.93 -13.66
CA GLU A 18 -16.31 7.54 -14.93
C GLU A 18 -16.24 6.49 -16.03
N TYR A 19 -15.51 5.39 -15.78
CA TYR A 19 -15.42 4.28 -16.72
C TYR A 19 -16.78 3.58 -16.91
N LYS A 20 -17.60 3.46 -15.86
CA LYS A 20 -18.98 2.97 -15.94
C LYS A 20 -19.83 3.80 -16.89
N SER A 21 -19.76 5.13 -16.75
CA SER A 21 -20.45 6.06 -17.63
C SER A 21 -19.98 5.94 -19.08
N LYS A 22 -18.67 5.83 -19.30
CA LYS A 22 -18.10 5.65 -20.65
C LYS A 22 -18.53 4.33 -21.27
N LEU A 23 -18.40 3.21 -20.56
CA LEU A 23 -18.81 1.89 -21.03
C LEU A 23 -20.32 1.83 -21.37
N THR A 24 -21.17 2.42 -20.52
CA THR A 24 -22.62 2.49 -20.80
C THR A 24 -22.95 3.39 -21.98
N SER A 25 -22.22 4.49 -22.18
CA SER A 25 -22.38 5.33 -23.37
C SER A 25 -22.02 4.60 -24.67
N SER A 26 -21.03 3.70 -24.64
CA SER A 26 -20.65 2.86 -25.77
C SER A 26 -21.74 1.86 -26.20
N ASN A 27 -22.68 1.51 -25.31
CA ASN A 27 -23.85 0.69 -25.66
C ASN A 27 -24.86 1.45 -26.53
N SER A 28 -24.91 2.77 -26.39
CA SER A 28 -25.97 3.61 -26.97
C SER A 28 -25.65 4.16 -28.37
N SER A 29 -24.39 4.13 -28.80
CA SER A 29 -24.00 4.63 -30.13
C SER A 29 -24.21 3.59 -31.22
N THR A 30 -25.14 3.85 -32.12
CA THR A 30 -25.42 3.09 -33.36
C THR A 30 -24.35 3.33 -34.44
N ASP A 31 -23.08 3.29 -34.08
CA ASP A 31 -22.03 3.27 -35.10
C ASP A 31 -21.87 1.86 -35.66
N VAL A 32 -21.91 1.80 -36.99
CA VAL A 32 -21.82 0.61 -37.84
C VAL A 32 -20.38 0.07 -37.82
N MET A 33 -19.89 -0.30 -36.64
CA MET A 33 -18.65 -1.03 -36.51
C MET A 33 -18.93 -2.45 -37.02
N SER A 34 -18.24 -2.85 -38.10
CA SER A 34 -18.51 -4.08 -38.86
C SER A 34 -18.81 -5.27 -37.95
N ILE A 35 -20.07 -5.69 -37.98
CA ILE A 35 -20.70 -6.62 -37.04
C ILE A 35 -20.18 -8.08 -37.19
N GLY A 36 -19.38 -8.36 -38.23
CA GLY A 36 -19.04 -9.71 -38.67
C GLY A 36 -18.33 -10.59 -37.62
N THR A 37 -17.27 -10.12 -36.97
CA THR A 37 -16.46 -10.97 -36.09
C THR A 37 -17.17 -11.26 -34.75
N CYS A 38 -17.83 -10.25 -34.16
CA CYS A 38 -18.59 -10.45 -32.93
C CYS A 38 -19.79 -11.42 -33.09
N GLN A 39 -20.27 -11.66 -34.31
CA GLN A 39 -21.40 -12.55 -34.60
C GLN A 39 -21.05 -14.05 -34.70
N SER A 40 -19.82 -14.39 -35.06
CA SER A 40 -19.46 -15.78 -35.38
C SER A 40 -18.94 -16.57 -34.17
N PHE A 41 -18.79 -15.92 -33.02
CA PHE A 41 -17.99 -16.46 -31.93
C PHE A 41 -18.83 -17.11 -30.81
N LYS A 42 -18.50 -18.36 -30.46
CA LYS A 42 -19.00 -19.05 -29.27
C LYS A 42 -17.88 -19.26 -28.28
N TYR A 43 -18.07 -18.82 -27.04
CA TYR A 43 -17.13 -19.05 -25.96
C TYR A 43 -17.48 -20.35 -25.24
N GLU A 44 -16.67 -21.39 -25.42
CA GLU A 44 -16.82 -22.65 -24.68
C GLU A 44 -16.56 -22.41 -23.19
N ASN A 45 -17.39 -22.99 -22.32
CA ASN A 45 -17.29 -22.95 -20.84
C ASN A 45 -17.75 -21.68 -20.11
N ILE A 46 -18.42 -20.73 -20.79
CA ILE A 46 -19.13 -19.63 -20.12
C ILE A 46 -20.61 -19.71 -20.48
N ASN A 47 -21.47 -19.65 -19.47
CA ASN A 47 -22.92 -19.68 -19.64
C ASN A 47 -23.45 -18.30 -20.07
N LEU A 48 -22.95 -17.80 -21.20
CA LEU A 48 -23.51 -16.66 -21.91
C LEU A 48 -24.64 -17.18 -22.79
N SER A 49 -25.85 -16.63 -22.63
CA SER A 49 -26.89 -16.81 -23.63
C SER A 49 -26.32 -16.43 -24.98
N SER A 50 -26.28 -17.35 -25.94
CA SER A 50 -25.61 -17.18 -27.23
C SER A 50 -26.11 -15.98 -28.04
N GLY A 51 -27.30 -15.44 -27.71
CA GLY A 51 -27.84 -14.21 -28.28
C GLY A 51 -27.21 -12.91 -27.74
N ASN A 52 -26.53 -12.93 -26.59
CA ASN A 52 -26.04 -11.72 -25.92
C ASN A 52 -24.55 -11.43 -26.19
N PHE A 53 -23.79 -12.42 -26.68
CA PHE A 53 -22.35 -12.26 -26.91
C PHE A 53 -22.01 -11.20 -27.96
N PRO A 54 -22.71 -11.10 -29.12
CA PRO A 54 -22.39 -10.08 -30.12
C PRO A 54 -22.49 -8.65 -29.56
N ASP A 55 -23.49 -8.39 -28.71
CA ASP A 55 -23.67 -7.09 -28.07
C ASP A 55 -22.55 -6.80 -27.07
N ILE A 56 -22.24 -7.77 -26.19
CA ILE A 56 -21.13 -7.68 -25.22
C ILE A 56 -19.81 -7.41 -25.95
N CYS A 57 -19.55 -8.13 -27.04
CA CYS A 57 -18.38 -7.95 -27.86
C CYS A 57 -18.35 -6.54 -28.44
N SER A 58 -19.42 -6.10 -29.12
CA SER A 58 -19.49 -4.75 -29.69
C SER A 58 -19.24 -3.65 -28.65
N THR A 59 -19.87 -3.76 -27.48
CA THR A 59 -19.65 -2.86 -26.34
C THR A 59 -18.19 -2.83 -25.90
N ALA A 60 -17.59 -4.02 -25.70
CA ALA A 60 -16.21 -4.12 -25.26
C ALA A 60 -15.26 -3.53 -26.28
N ILE A 61 -15.43 -3.82 -27.58
CA ILE A 61 -14.59 -3.28 -28.66
C ILE A 61 -14.67 -1.75 -28.71
N LYS A 62 -15.87 -1.16 -28.63
CA LYS A 62 -16.03 0.30 -28.60
C LYS A 62 -15.34 0.92 -27.38
N PHE A 63 -15.43 0.27 -26.23
CA PHE A 63 -14.77 0.74 -25.03
C PHE A 63 -13.25 0.63 -25.14
N LEU A 64 -12.71 -0.49 -25.63
CA LEU A 64 -11.27 -0.68 -25.89
C LEU A 64 -10.74 0.35 -26.89
N SER A 65 -11.50 0.64 -27.95
CA SER A 65 -11.18 1.71 -28.91
C SER A 65 -11.11 3.08 -28.22
N HIS A 66 -12.06 3.40 -27.34
CA HIS A 66 -11.98 4.61 -26.53
C HIS A 66 -10.73 4.62 -25.62
N LEU A 67 -10.40 3.50 -24.97
CA LEU A 67 -9.21 3.42 -24.12
C LEU A 67 -7.91 3.67 -24.92
N LYS A 68 -7.79 3.08 -26.11
CA LYS A 68 -6.63 3.22 -27.00
C LYS A 68 -6.27 4.69 -27.24
N GLU A 69 -7.24 5.57 -27.41
CA GLU A 69 -7.01 7.00 -27.71
C GLU A 69 -6.61 7.86 -26.48
N ASN A 70 -6.48 7.25 -25.29
CA ASN A 70 -6.23 7.95 -24.03
C ASN A 70 -4.85 7.62 -23.41
N PRO A 71 -4.38 8.40 -22.40
CA PRO A 71 -3.06 8.18 -21.77
C PRO A 71 -2.92 6.83 -21.06
N ASN A 72 -1.68 6.39 -20.82
CA ASN A 72 -1.35 5.08 -20.23
C ASN A 72 -2.12 4.74 -18.94
N ASN A 73 -2.20 5.68 -17.99
CA ASN A 73 -2.89 5.46 -16.72
C ASN A 73 -4.39 5.21 -16.95
N TYR A 74 -4.97 5.92 -17.93
CA TYR A 74 -6.36 5.77 -18.32
C TYR A 74 -6.63 4.42 -19.00
N ARG A 75 -5.68 3.97 -19.83
CA ARG A 75 -5.71 2.64 -20.45
C ARG A 75 -5.69 1.53 -19.40
N ASP A 76 -4.76 1.60 -18.45
CA ASP A 76 -4.61 0.61 -17.38
C ASP A 76 -5.88 0.49 -16.53
N ASP A 77 -6.33 1.62 -15.98
CA ASP A 77 -7.53 1.68 -15.14
C ASP A 77 -8.80 1.31 -15.92
N GLY A 78 -8.91 1.72 -17.18
CA GLY A 78 -10.01 1.35 -18.06
C GLY A 78 -10.05 -0.16 -18.33
N CYS A 79 -8.91 -0.80 -18.59
CA CYS A 79 -8.86 -2.25 -18.78
C CYS A 79 -9.30 -2.99 -17.50
N LYS A 80 -8.84 -2.53 -16.33
CA LYS A 80 -9.26 -3.06 -15.02
C LYS A 80 -10.76 -2.91 -14.79
N TYR A 81 -11.32 -1.77 -15.17
CA TYR A 81 -12.76 -1.55 -15.08
C TYR A 81 -13.54 -2.46 -16.05
N LEU A 82 -13.06 -2.65 -17.27
CA LEU A 82 -13.69 -3.57 -18.22
C LEU A 82 -13.71 -5.00 -17.68
N PHE A 83 -12.60 -5.45 -17.09
CA PHE A 83 -12.56 -6.73 -16.37
C PHE A 83 -13.65 -6.81 -15.30
N TYR A 84 -13.73 -5.80 -14.42
CA TYR A 84 -14.74 -5.74 -13.35
C TYR A 84 -16.17 -5.83 -13.92
N SER A 85 -16.48 -5.03 -14.94
CA SER A 85 -17.81 -5.01 -15.58
C SER A 85 -18.15 -6.37 -16.22
N LEU A 86 -17.19 -7.00 -16.91
CA LEU A 86 -17.39 -8.34 -17.46
C LEU A 86 -17.72 -9.34 -16.34
N TYR A 87 -16.95 -9.34 -15.25
CA TYR A 87 -17.15 -10.27 -14.15
C TYR A 87 -18.48 -10.05 -13.40
N VAL A 88 -18.77 -8.80 -13.05
CA VAL A 88 -19.88 -8.44 -12.17
C VAL A 88 -21.19 -8.26 -12.93
N ASP A 89 -21.19 -7.44 -13.99
CA ASP A 89 -22.42 -7.01 -14.67
C ASP A 89 -22.81 -7.97 -15.80
N VAL A 90 -21.83 -8.48 -16.56
CA VAL A 90 -22.10 -9.35 -17.72
C VAL A 90 -22.24 -10.81 -17.31
N LEU A 91 -21.27 -11.32 -16.54
CA LEU A 91 -21.22 -12.72 -16.14
C LEU A 91 -21.95 -13.00 -14.82
N ASN A 92 -22.41 -11.96 -14.13
CA ASN A 92 -23.11 -12.07 -12.84
C ASN A 92 -22.35 -12.94 -11.82
N ARG A 93 -21.01 -12.91 -11.86
CA ARG A 93 -20.13 -13.72 -10.99
C ARG A 93 -20.35 -15.23 -11.08
N ASN A 94 -20.97 -15.72 -12.16
CA ASN A 94 -21.23 -17.14 -12.37
C ASN A 94 -20.02 -17.90 -12.96
N THR A 95 -18.90 -17.22 -13.12
CA THR A 95 -17.68 -17.70 -13.79
C THR A 95 -16.48 -17.36 -12.90
N SER A 96 -15.36 -18.08 -13.01
CA SER A 96 -14.15 -17.75 -12.26
C SER A 96 -13.49 -16.45 -12.74
N ILE A 97 -12.67 -15.84 -11.88
CA ILE A 97 -11.81 -14.71 -12.22
C ILE A 97 -10.90 -15.09 -13.41
N GLU A 98 -10.28 -16.27 -13.37
CA GLU A 98 -9.45 -16.82 -14.45
C GLU A 98 -10.18 -16.82 -15.80
N HIS A 99 -11.36 -17.45 -15.88
CA HIS A 99 -12.13 -17.51 -17.12
C HIS A 99 -12.58 -16.12 -17.60
N THR A 100 -12.80 -15.18 -16.70
CA THR A 100 -13.13 -13.79 -17.04
C THR A 100 -11.92 -13.05 -17.63
N LEU A 101 -10.72 -13.30 -17.11
CA LEU A 101 -9.47 -12.79 -17.69
C LEU A 101 -9.23 -13.37 -19.09
N ILE A 102 -9.51 -14.66 -19.31
CA ILE A 102 -9.40 -15.27 -20.64
C ILE A 102 -10.41 -14.63 -21.61
N LEU A 103 -11.64 -14.36 -21.15
CA LEU A 103 -12.64 -13.64 -21.95
C LEU A 103 -12.15 -12.23 -22.34
N LEU A 104 -11.62 -11.47 -21.38
CA LEU A 104 -11.08 -10.13 -21.65
C LEU A 104 -9.93 -10.18 -22.67
N LYS A 105 -8.98 -11.09 -22.50
CA LYS A 105 -7.87 -11.29 -23.46
C LYS A 105 -8.37 -11.60 -24.85
N LYS A 106 -9.44 -12.38 -24.95
CA LYS A 106 -10.05 -12.73 -26.23
C LYS A 106 -10.75 -11.56 -26.90
N LEU A 107 -11.49 -10.76 -26.14
CA LEU A 107 -12.08 -9.52 -26.64
C LEU A 107 -11.00 -8.56 -27.15
N ASN A 108 -9.87 -8.48 -26.44
CA ASN A 108 -8.72 -7.69 -26.87
C ASN A 108 -8.06 -8.24 -28.15
N ASN A 109 -7.96 -9.57 -28.32
CA ASN A 109 -7.46 -10.13 -29.57
C ASN A 109 -8.36 -9.79 -30.74
N ILE A 110 -9.68 -9.90 -30.59
CA ILE A 110 -10.64 -9.46 -31.62
C ILE A 110 -10.45 -7.97 -31.94
N PHE A 111 -10.27 -7.13 -30.92
CA PHE A 111 -9.98 -5.71 -31.11
C PHE A 111 -8.71 -5.49 -31.93
N ASN A 112 -7.64 -6.21 -31.61
CA ASN A 112 -6.35 -6.13 -32.29
C ASN A 112 -6.43 -6.60 -33.76
N ASP A 113 -7.09 -7.73 -34.00
CA ASP A 113 -7.13 -8.40 -35.29
C ASP A 113 -8.06 -7.68 -36.28
N ASP A 114 -9.22 -7.21 -35.81
CA ASP A 114 -10.31 -6.78 -36.70
C ASP A 114 -10.70 -5.30 -36.56
N TYR A 115 -10.25 -4.62 -35.51
CA TYR A 115 -10.70 -3.26 -35.17
C TYR A 115 -9.56 -2.30 -34.85
N ASP A 116 -8.41 -2.51 -35.48
CA ASP A 116 -7.24 -1.63 -35.39
C ASP A 116 -6.71 -1.49 -33.95
N GLY A 117 -6.80 -2.52 -33.11
CA GLY A 117 -6.30 -2.43 -31.74
C GLY A 117 -4.79 -2.24 -31.64
N MET A 118 -4.03 -2.69 -32.65
CA MET A 118 -2.56 -2.57 -32.76
C MET A 118 -1.80 -3.08 -31.52
N ASN A 119 -2.41 -3.93 -30.70
CA ASN A 119 -1.85 -4.45 -29.44
C ASN A 119 -1.56 -3.35 -28.38
N GLU A 120 -2.16 -2.17 -28.51
CA GLU A 120 -1.91 -1.01 -27.63
C GLU A 120 -2.31 -1.27 -26.17
N LEU A 121 -3.22 -2.22 -25.93
CA LEU A 121 -3.76 -2.54 -24.61
C LEU A 121 -3.18 -3.82 -23.99
N ASP A 122 -2.37 -4.58 -24.75
CA ASP A 122 -1.85 -5.89 -24.36
C ASP A 122 -1.05 -5.84 -23.07
N SER A 123 -0.20 -4.82 -22.91
CA SER A 123 0.66 -4.70 -21.73
C SER A 123 -0.13 -4.53 -20.43
N TYR A 124 -1.30 -3.89 -20.48
CA TYR A 124 -2.18 -3.69 -19.32
C TYR A 124 -2.99 -4.94 -19.02
N ILE A 125 -3.61 -5.53 -20.05
CA ILE A 125 -4.46 -6.72 -19.90
C ILE A 125 -3.66 -7.94 -19.49
N ASN A 126 -2.46 -8.13 -20.05
CA ASN A 126 -1.62 -9.29 -19.74
C ASN A 126 -0.95 -9.21 -18.35
N LYS A 127 -0.85 -8.02 -17.76
CA LYS A 127 -0.34 -7.84 -16.39
C LYS A 127 -1.36 -8.26 -15.33
N MET A 128 -2.65 -8.34 -15.69
CA MET A 128 -3.69 -8.76 -14.75
C MET A 128 -3.53 -10.23 -14.35
N ASP A 129 -3.58 -10.46 -13.05
CA ASP A 129 -3.58 -11.78 -12.43
C ASP A 129 -4.82 -11.97 -11.55
N GLU A 130 -5.12 -13.22 -11.20
CA GLU A 130 -6.33 -13.55 -10.46
C GLU A 130 -6.44 -12.88 -9.08
N ASN A 131 -5.31 -12.75 -8.37
CA ASN A 131 -5.32 -12.22 -7.01
C ASN A 131 -5.60 -10.72 -7.02
N THR A 132 -4.86 -9.97 -7.85
CA THR A 132 -5.08 -8.52 -8.02
C THR A 132 -6.48 -8.23 -8.56
N SER A 133 -6.95 -9.03 -9.53
CA SER A 133 -8.31 -8.89 -10.07
C SER A 133 -9.41 -9.19 -9.05
N SER A 134 -9.22 -10.19 -8.20
CA SER A 134 -10.15 -10.50 -7.10
C SER A 134 -10.24 -9.36 -6.08
N ASN A 135 -9.09 -8.80 -5.68
CA ASN A 135 -9.01 -7.67 -4.78
C ASN A 135 -9.62 -6.40 -5.38
N LEU A 136 -9.38 -6.14 -6.67
CA LEU A 136 -9.99 -5.05 -7.41
C LEU A 136 -11.53 -5.12 -7.35
N VAL A 137 -12.11 -6.31 -7.58
CA VAL A 137 -13.57 -6.50 -7.51
C VAL A 137 -14.09 -6.15 -6.13
N LYS A 138 -13.46 -6.65 -5.06
CA LYS A 138 -13.83 -6.35 -3.68
C LYS A 138 -13.84 -4.85 -3.39
N LEU A 139 -12.81 -4.14 -3.86
CA LEU A 139 -12.69 -2.70 -3.68
C LEU A 139 -13.77 -1.94 -4.45
N ILE A 140 -14.03 -2.27 -5.72
CA ILE A 140 -15.10 -1.59 -6.45
C ILE A 140 -16.47 -1.88 -5.82
N ASP A 141 -16.72 -3.12 -5.38
CA ASP A 141 -17.99 -3.52 -4.78
C ASP A 141 -18.33 -2.71 -3.52
N ILE A 142 -17.34 -2.52 -2.63
CA ILE A 142 -17.59 -1.78 -1.39
C ILE A 142 -17.80 -0.28 -1.66
N TYR A 143 -17.15 0.28 -2.69
CA TYR A 143 -17.40 1.65 -3.12
C TYR A 143 -18.78 1.80 -3.77
N ASP A 144 -19.19 0.90 -4.67
CA ASP A 144 -20.53 0.92 -5.30
C ASP A 144 -21.64 0.75 -4.25
N MET A 145 -21.44 -0.11 -3.25
CA MET A 145 -22.35 -0.25 -2.11
C MET A 145 -22.42 1.04 -1.27
N PHE A 146 -21.27 1.65 -0.99
CA PHE A 146 -21.21 2.91 -0.25
C PHE A 146 -21.90 4.04 -1.00
N ASP A 147 -21.71 4.13 -2.31
CA ASP A 147 -22.32 5.16 -3.14
C ASP A 147 -23.85 5.04 -3.19
N LYS A 148 -24.39 3.81 -3.17
CA LYS A 148 -25.84 3.58 -3.00
C LYS A 148 -26.32 4.09 -1.65
N PHE A 149 -25.63 3.71 -0.57
CA PHE A 149 -25.95 4.17 0.79
C PHE A 149 -25.87 5.71 0.93
N GLU A 150 -24.88 6.34 0.29
CA GLU A 150 -24.73 7.79 0.20
C GLU A 150 -25.87 8.43 -0.59
N SER A 151 -26.33 7.81 -1.67
CA SER A 151 -27.44 8.34 -2.48
C SER A 151 -28.80 8.27 -1.77
N GLU A 152 -29.07 7.20 -1.01
CA GLU A 152 -30.30 7.04 -0.22
C GLU A 152 -30.48 8.15 0.83
N SER A 153 -29.37 8.77 1.26
CA SER A 153 -29.34 9.91 2.18
C SER A 153 -30.08 11.15 1.75
N GLY A 154 -30.09 11.41 0.44
CA GLY A 154 -30.66 12.64 -0.11
C GLY A 154 -32.18 12.60 -0.17
N SER A 155 -32.79 11.43 0.02
CA SER A 155 -34.24 11.25 -0.03
C SER A 155 -34.88 11.61 1.32
N THR A 156 -35.85 12.51 1.26
CA THR A 156 -36.45 13.29 2.36
C THR A 156 -37.32 12.50 3.35
N THR A 157 -37.19 11.18 3.45
CA THR A 157 -38.12 10.36 4.26
C THR A 157 -37.40 9.44 5.25
N SER A 158 -37.52 9.82 6.52
CA SER A 158 -37.55 8.99 7.73
C SER A 158 -36.33 8.13 8.10
N ILE A 159 -35.80 8.42 9.30
CA ILE A 159 -34.80 7.68 10.08
C ILE A 159 -33.37 7.80 9.54
N LYS A 160 -32.51 8.40 10.38
CA LYS A 160 -31.07 8.49 10.17
C LYS A 160 -30.46 7.08 10.26
N LYS A 161 -30.20 6.48 9.10
CA LYS A 161 -29.52 5.19 8.98
C LYS A 161 -28.01 5.40 9.16
N CYS A 162 -27.47 4.92 10.28
CA CYS A 162 -26.04 4.99 10.62
C CYS A 162 -25.26 3.73 10.27
N THR A 163 -25.93 2.72 9.72
CA THR A 163 -25.36 1.43 9.37
C THR A 163 -25.51 1.14 7.89
N SER A 164 -24.52 0.46 7.34
CA SER A 164 -24.46 0.06 5.94
C SER A 164 -23.88 -1.34 5.83
N ASP A 165 -24.30 -2.09 4.81
CA ASP A 165 -23.75 -3.42 4.49
C ASP A 165 -22.24 -3.34 4.17
N CYS A 166 -21.74 -2.13 3.86
CA CYS A 166 -20.31 -1.83 3.75
C CYS A 166 -19.51 -2.30 4.96
N VAL A 167 -20.08 -2.24 6.18
CA VAL A 167 -19.38 -2.61 7.41
C VAL A 167 -18.99 -4.08 7.41
N GLN A 168 -19.92 -4.96 7.05
CA GLN A 168 -19.65 -6.40 7.01
C GLN A 168 -18.63 -6.75 5.91
N MET A 169 -18.75 -6.13 4.74
CA MET A 169 -17.79 -6.30 3.63
C MET A 169 -16.38 -5.85 4.05
N PHE A 170 -16.28 -4.67 4.67
CA PHE A 170 -15.02 -4.13 5.15
C PHE A 170 -14.33 -5.06 6.14
N ILE A 171 -15.07 -5.58 7.14
CA ILE A 171 -14.53 -6.50 8.14
C ILE A 171 -14.00 -7.79 7.50
N SER A 172 -14.72 -8.32 6.50
CA SER A 172 -14.26 -9.48 5.74
C SER A 172 -12.94 -9.21 5.03
N TYR A 173 -12.83 -8.06 4.33
CA TYR A 173 -11.66 -7.69 3.55
C TYR A 173 -10.46 -7.31 4.44
N LEU A 174 -10.72 -6.81 5.64
CA LEU A 174 -9.70 -6.49 6.63
C LEU A 174 -8.91 -7.73 7.03
N GLY A 175 -9.57 -8.88 7.21
CA GLY A 175 -8.89 -10.14 7.51
C GLY A 175 -7.90 -10.58 6.43
N GLU A 176 -8.16 -10.23 5.17
CA GLU A 176 -7.27 -10.53 4.04
C GLU A 176 -6.11 -9.56 3.95
N CYS A 177 -6.39 -8.26 4.09
CA CYS A 177 -5.36 -7.22 4.17
C CYS A 177 -4.32 -7.54 5.26
N ARG A 178 -4.79 -7.96 6.44
CA ARG A 178 -3.93 -8.25 7.59
C ARG A 178 -3.03 -9.48 7.41
N LYS A 179 -3.30 -10.35 6.43
CA LYS A 179 -2.42 -11.47 6.10
C LYS A 179 -1.19 -11.06 5.27
N GLY A 180 -1.12 -9.79 4.84
CA GLY A 180 0.12 -9.15 4.40
C GLY A 180 0.57 -9.45 2.97
N TYR A 181 -0.33 -9.79 2.05
CA TYR A 181 0.05 -10.12 0.67
C TYR A 181 -0.06 -8.96 -0.34
N ASP A 182 -0.89 -7.95 -0.05
CA ASP A 182 -1.18 -6.86 -0.98
C ASP A 182 -1.29 -5.52 -0.25
N TYR A 183 -0.19 -4.76 -0.25
CA TYR A 183 -0.11 -3.45 0.40
C TYR A 183 -1.05 -2.43 -0.24
N ASP A 184 -1.19 -2.46 -1.57
CA ASP A 184 -2.03 -1.53 -2.31
C ASP A 184 -3.50 -1.75 -1.97
N PHE A 185 -3.92 -3.00 -1.79
CA PHE A 185 -5.28 -3.35 -1.36
C PHE A 185 -5.57 -2.82 0.06
N CYS A 186 -4.64 -3.03 0.99
CA CYS A 186 -4.73 -2.47 2.34
C CYS A 186 -4.80 -0.95 2.35
N TYR A 187 -3.99 -0.31 1.50
CA TYR A 187 -3.97 1.15 1.37
C TYR A 187 -5.32 1.68 0.88
N GLU A 188 -5.94 1.04 -0.11
CA GLU A 188 -7.28 1.45 -0.56
C GLU A 188 -8.37 1.17 0.48
N LEU A 189 -8.28 0.08 1.26
CA LEU A 189 -9.18 -0.11 2.39
C LEU A 189 -9.05 1.00 3.43
N LYS A 190 -7.82 1.49 3.69
CA LYS A 190 -7.59 2.63 4.59
C LYS A 190 -8.25 3.89 4.04
N ASN A 191 -8.11 4.17 2.75
CA ASN A 191 -8.78 5.30 2.09
C ASN A 191 -10.31 5.18 2.17
N PHE A 192 -10.86 3.98 1.93
CA PHE A 192 -12.29 3.72 2.05
C PHE A 192 -12.78 4.00 3.48
N ARG A 193 -12.05 3.51 4.48
CA ARG A 193 -12.35 3.75 5.89
C ARG A 193 -12.46 5.25 6.20
N GLU A 194 -11.48 6.04 5.76
CA GLU A 194 -11.49 7.49 5.98
C GLU A 194 -12.71 8.15 5.34
N LYS A 195 -13.04 7.78 4.08
CA LYS A 195 -14.22 8.29 3.38
C LYS A 195 -15.51 7.93 4.12
N TYR A 196 -15.69 6.67 4.50
CA TYR A 196 -16.87 6.18 5.18
C TYR A 196 -17.05 6.84 6.55
N ASN A 197 -16.01 6.87 7.39
CA ASN A 197 -16.09 7.45 8.73
C ASN A 197 -16.37 8.96 8.66
N PHE A 198 -15.74 9.68 7.72
CA PHE A 198 -16.06 11.08 7.48
C PHE A 198 -17.54 11.28 7.14
N PHE A 199 -18.08 10.44 6.25
CA PHE A 199 -19.49 10.51 5.89
C PHE A 199 -20.41 10.23 7.09
N ILE A 200 -20.13 9.20 7.88
CA ILE A 200 -20.92 8.85 9.07
C ILE A 200 -20.88 9.97 10.13
N GLU A 201 -19.70 10.50 10.45
CA GLU A 201 -19.54 11.50 11.50
C GLU A 201 -19.94 12.92 11.06
N LYS A 202 -19.62 13.31 9.84
CA LYS A 202 -19.72 14.71 9.40
C LYS A 202 -20.93 14.98 8.52
N VAL A 203 -21.37 13.99 7.73
CA VAL A 203 -22.52 14.14 6.83
C VAL A 203 -23.78 13.60 7.50
N ARG A 204 -23.72 12.37 8.04
CA ARG A 204 -24.83 11.76 8.75
C ARG A 204 -24.91 12.17 10.22
N THR A 205 -23.83 12.71 10.79
CA THR A 205 -23.71 13.12 12.20
C THR A 205 -23.99 12.02 13.22
N CYS A 206 -23.78 10.75 12.85
CA CYS A 206 -24.00 9.63 13.75
C CYS A 206 -23.01 9.69 14.92
N GLU A 207 -23.52 9.51 16.14
CA GLU A 207 -22.71 9.48 17.36
C GLU A 207 -22.46 8.02 17.74
N GLY A 208 -21.28 7.73 18.31
CA GLY A 208 -20.90 6.38 18.72
C GLY A 208 -19.85 5.74 17.82
N GLU A 209 -18.85 5.10 18.45
CA GLU A 209 -17.77 4.40 17.75
C GLU A 209 -18.26 3.13 17.05
N GLU A 210 -19.40 2.58 17.47
CA GLU A 210 -20.03 1.39 16.88
C GLU A 210 -20.43 1.57 15.41
N HIS A 211 -20.53 2.82 14.94
CA HIS A 211 -20.85 3.16 13.56
C HIS A 211 -19.61 3.35 12.68
N LEU A 212 -18.42 3.40 13.27
CA LEU A 212 -17.16 3.64 12.56
C LEU A 212 -16.50 2.32 12.18
N LEU A 213 -15.78 2.35 11.06
CA LEU A 213 -15.01 1.20 10.62
C LEU A 213 -13.74 1.03 11.49
N PRO A 214 -13.38 -0.22 11.83
CA PRO A 214 -12.18 -0.51 12.62
C PRO A 214 -10.91 -0.11 11.85
N PRO A 215 -9.79 0.15 12.53
CA PRO A 215 -8.53 0.50 11.88
C PRO A 215 -7.99 -0.64 11.00
N VAL A 216 -7.40 -0.25 9.85
CA VAL A 216 -6.79 -1.20 8.91
C VAL A 216 -5.44 -1.72 9.43
N GLU A 217 -4.65 -0.82 10.01
CA GLU A 217 -3.34 -1.11 10.58
C GLU A 217 -3.45 -2.19 11.66
N ILE A 218 -2.59 -3.20 11.54
CA ILE A 218 -2.34 -4.11 12.65
C ILE A 218 -1.36 -3.39 13.56
N PHE A 219 -1.86 -2.81 14.65
CA PHE A 219 -0.99 -2.62 15.80
C PHE A 219 -0.75 -4.01 16.37
N ASP A 220 0.20 -4.74 15.80
CA ASP A 220 0.77 -5.90 16.48
C ASP A 220 1.43 -5.31 17.71
N THR A 221 0.74 -5.35 18.84
CA THR A 221 1.26 -4.89 20.13
C THR A 221 2.63 -5.52 20.38
N GLU A 222 2.84 -6.76 19.92
CA GLU A 222 4.14 -7.42 19.89
C GLU A 222 5.17 -6.72 18.98
N SER A 223 4.85 -6.41 17.71
CA SER A 223 5.82 -5.77 16.80
C SER A 223 6.16 -4.34 17.22
N MET A 224 5.18 -3.60 17.77
CA MET A 224 5.36 -2.25 18.29
C MET A 224 6.24 -2.22 19.55
N ILE A 225 6.29 -3.32 20.32
CA ILE A 225 7.22 -3.50 21.44
C ILE A 225 8.58 -4.02 20.95
N ILE A 226 8.58 -4.98 20.03
CA ILE A 226 9.78 -5.66 19.54
C ILE A 226 10.66 -4.72 18.72
N ILE A 227 10.10 -3.91 17.82
CA ILE A 227 10.89 -3.04 16.92
C ILE A 227 11.72 -2.00 17.71
N PRO A 228 11.14 -1.21 18.63
CA PRO A 228 11.93 -0.31 19.47
C PRO A 228 12.94 -1.06 20.34
N SER A 229 12.54 -2.19 20.92
CA SER A 229 13.41 -3.01 21.78
C SER A 229 14.63 -3.55 21.04
N VAL A 230 14.44 -4.09 19.83
CA VAL A 230 15.52 -4.59 18.97
C VAL A 230 16.41 -3.44 18.51
N MET A 231 15.85 -2.29 18.15
CA MET A 231 16.64 -1.12 17.77
C MET A 231 17.51 -0.61 18.92
N ILE A 232 16.98 -0.58 20.15
CA ILE A 232 17.74 -0.21 21.37
C ILE A 232 18.87 -1.23 21.61
N VAL A 233 18.58 -2.53 21.53
CA VAL A 233 19.57 -3.60 21.73
C VAL A 233 20.67 -3.52 20.67
N VAL A 234 20.32 -3.48 19.40
CA VAL A 234 21.28 -3.37 18.28
C VAL A 234 22.14 -2.11 18.44
N THR A 235 21.54 -0.98 18.82
CA THR A 235 22.26 0.26 19.09
C THR A 235 23.23 0.09 20.27
N ALA A 236 22.78 -0.49 21.38
CA ALA A 236 23.60 -0.70 22.57
C ALA A 236 24.78 -1.66 22.34
N PHE A 237 24.66 -2.63 21.45
CA PHE A 237 25.74 -3.56 21.14
C PHE A 237 26.66 -3.07 20.02
N ILE A 238 26.12 -2.51 18.93
CA ILE A 238 26.92 -2.11 17.76
C ILE A 238 27.68 -0.80 18.03
N PHE A 239 27.08 0.20 18.67
CA PHE A 239 27.73 1.51 18.84
C PHE A 239 29.02 1.46 19.69
N PRO A 240 29.09 0.74 20.84
CA PRO A 240 30.33 0.63 21.61
C PRO A 240 31.43 -0.12 20.87
N ILE A 241 31.06 -1.16 20.11
CA ILE A 241 32.00 -1.93 19.28
C ILE A 241 32.58 -1.06 18.17
N LEU A 242 31.72 -0.33 17.44
CA LEU A 242 32.18 0.62 16.42
C LEU A 242 33.04 1.73 17.04
N TYR A 243 32.65 2.28 18.20
CA TYR A 243 33.42 3.30 18.91
C TYR A 243 34.83 2.82 19.30
N LYS A 244 34.98 1.58 19.76
CA LYS A 244 36.27 1.04 20.21
C LYS A 244 37.16 0.50 19.07
N PHE A 245 36.56 -0.11 18.05
CA PHE A 245 37.29 -0.92 17.06
C PHE A 245 37.34 -0.33 15.65
N THR A 246 36.79 0.86 15.42
CA THR A 246 36.88 1.56 14.12
C THR A 246 37.42 2.98 14.27
N ALA A 247 37.84 3.59 13.16
CA ALA A 247 38.31 4.98 13.11
C ALA A 247 37.24 6.01 13.53
N PHE A 248 35.99 5.59 13.74
CA PHE A 248 34.91 6.42 14.28
C PHE A 248 35.18 6.92 15.70
N GLY A 249 35.79 6.13 16.58
CA GLY A 249 36.06 6.56 17.96
C GLY A 249 36.95 7.81 18.05
N PRO A 250 38.14 7.79 17.43
CA PRO A 250 39.01 8.97 17.33
C PRO A 250 38.36 10.14 16.57
N TRP A 251 37.58 9.86 15.53
CA TRP A 251 36.88 10.88 14.75
C TRP A 251 35.77 11.59 15.56
N ILE A 252 34.96 10.85 16.32
CA ILE A 252 33.93 11.38 17.22
C ILE A 252 34.57 12.21 18.35
N ARG A 253 35.64 11.72 18.99
CA ARG A 253 36.37 12.48 20.03
C ARG A 253 36.87 13.82 19.50
N ARG A 254 37.38 13.84 18.26
CA ARG A 254 37.85 15.06 17.58
C ARG A 254 36.69 15.99 17.21
N SER A 255 35.57 15.45 16.74
CA SER A 255 34.37 16.21 16.35
C SER A 255 33.64 16.83 17.55
N LEU A 256 33.62 16.14 18.71
CA LEU A 256 33.00 16.61 19.94
C LEU A 256 33.92 17.52 20.78
N GLY A 257 35.17 17.77 20.34
CA GLY A 257 36.10 18.65 21.05
C GLY A 257 36.54 18.13 22.42
N ILE A 258 36.50 16.81 22.66
CA ILE A 258 36.88 16.22 23.95
C ILE A 258 38.40 16.21 24.05
N ASN A 259 38.96 17.19 24.76
CA ASN A 259 40.39 17.33 25.01
C ASN A 259 40.89 16.26 26.01
N LYS A 260 42.08 15.71 25.76
CA LYS A 260 42.70 14.61 26.54
C LYS A 260 42.91 14.96 28.04
N ASN A 261 43.03 16.25 28.35
CA ASN A 261 43.45 16.75 29.66
C ASN A 261 42.40 16.60 30.78
N ILE A 262 41.16 16.21 30.45
CA ILE A 262 40.11 16.01 31.47
C ILE A 262 40.21 14.61 32.12
N TRP A 263 40.78 13.62 31.42
CA TRP A 263 40.83 12.24 31.91
C TRP A 263 42.03 11.96 32.86
N GLU A 264 43.15 12.64 32.67
CA GLU A 264 44.34 12.47 33.53
C GLU A 264 44.09 12.95 34.98
N ASN A 265 43.20 13.93 35.17
CA ASN A 265 42.86 14.45 36.50
C ASN A 265 41.97 13.50 37.34
N ILE A 266 41.33 12.50 36.72
CA ILE A 266 40.42 11.59 37.44
C ILE A 266 41.17 10.35 37.96
N GLU A 267 42.23 9.91 37.28
CA GLU A 267 43.04 8.77 37.74
C GLU A 267 43.92 9.10 38.95
N GLU A 268 44.41 10.34 39.06
CA GLU A 268 45.26 10.79 40.19
C GLU A 268 44.50 10.94 41.52
N GLU A 269 43.19 11.21 41.51
CA GLU A 269 42.43 11.52 42.73
C GLU A 269 41.95 10.28 43.51
N THR A 270 42.02 9.08 42.91
CA THR A 270 41.45 7.85 43.50
C THR A 270 42.44 6.94 44.25
N SER A 271 43.75 7.21 44.25
CA SER A 271 44.75 6.25 44.77
C SER A 271 45.35 6.54 46.15
N HIS A 272 44.90 7.55 46.88
CA HIS A 272 45.50 7.89 48.18
C HIS A 272 44.48 8.07 49.30
N SER A 273 44.09 6.96 49.96
CA SER A 273 43.70 6.97 51.38
C SER A 273 43.20 5.58 51.82
N ILE A 274 44.06 4.58 52.01
CA ILE A 274 43.78 3.52 53.00
C ILE A 274 45.09 2.97 53.60
N HIS A 275 45.14 3.03 54.94
CA HIS A 275 45.95 2.29 55.90
C HIS A 275 47.09 2.98 56.68
N THR A 276 46.82 2.96 57.98
CA THR A 276 47.48 3.37 59.22
C THR A 276 48.66 2.51 59.68
N SER A 277 49.44 3.15 60.57
CA SER A 277 50.19 2.64 61.75
C SER A 277 51.68 2.26 61.65
N GLU A 278 52.44 3.03 62.44
CA GLU A 278 53.61 2.71 63.28
C GLU A 278 55.00 2.40 62.69
N MET A 279 55.89 3.38 62.89
CA MET A 279 57.20 3.31 63.56
C MET A 279 58.24 2.28 63.04
N VAL A 280 59.38 2.78 62.51
CA VAL A 280 60.73 2.59 63.07
C VAL A 280 61.76 3.40 62.27
N ASN A 281 62.63 4.05 63.03
CA ASN A 281 63.79 4.87 62.68
C ASN A 281 64.88 4.08 61.94
N THR A 282 65.50 4.64 60.89
CA THR A 282 66.98 4.58 60.71
C THR A 282 67.46 5.60 59.68
N ASN A 283 68.31 6.52 60.16
CA ASN A 283 69.15 7.42 59.35
C ASN A 283 70.16 6.63 58.51
N THR A 284 70.29 6.93 57.21
CA THR A 284 71.59 6.78 56.52
C THR A 284 71.80 7.84 55.45
N LYS A 285 72.96 8.48 55.59
CA LYS A 285 73.54 9.59 54.84
C LYS A 285 73.75 9.27 53.35
N LYS A 286 73.32 10.23 52.52
CA LYS A 286 74.09 10.90 51.45
C LYS A 286 75.18 10.07 50.74
N HIS A 287 74.92 9.70 49.49
CA HIS A 287 75.94 9.73 48.45
C HIS A 287 75.41 10.43 47.20
N ILE A 288 75.99 11.58 46.91
CA ILE A 288 75.81 12.35 45.68
C ILE A 288 76.95 11.92 44.76
N TYR A 289 76.63 11.41 43.58
CA TYR A 289 77.54 11.39 42.44
C TYR A 289 76.79 11.92 41.23
N ASN A 290 77.11 13.14 40.85
CA ASN A 290 76.75 13.72 39.56
C ASN A 290 77.90 13.45 38.60
N ILE A 291 77.63 12.99 37.38
CA ILE A 291 78.29 13.47 36.16
C ILE A 291 77.30 13.26 35.01
N ALA A 292 76.96 14.39 34.37
CA ALA A 292 76.21 14.48 33.13
C ALA A 292 77.15 14.28 31.94
N TYR A 293 76.63 13.66 30.87
CA TYR A 293 77.26 13.71 29.56
C TYR A 293 76.83 14.99 28.82
N ASN A 294 77.83 15.84 28.56
CA ASN A 294 77.85 16.92 27.58
C ASN A 294 77.67 16.36 26.15
N SER A 295 77.28 17.08 25.10
CA SER A 295 77.24 18.52 24.82
C SER A 295 76.68 18.73 23.41
N SER A 296 75.93 19.81 23.20
CA SER A 296 75.99 20.82 22.11
C SER A 296 74.59 21.35 21.83
#